data_AF-A0A0V8QFC0-F1
#
_entry.id   AF-A0A0V8QFC0-F1
#
_cell.length_a   1.000
_cell.length_b   1.000
_cell.length_c   1.000
_cell.angle_alpha   90.00
_cell.angle_beta   90.00
_cell.angle_gamma   90.00
#
_symmetry.space_group_name_H-M   'P 1'
#
loop_
_entity.id
_entity.type
_entity.pdbx_description
1 polymer ?
#
loop_
_entity_poly.entity_id
_entity_poly.type
_entity_poly.pdbx_seq_one_letter_code
_entity_poly.pdbx_strand_id
1 'polypeptide(L)' 'MKNLTLDYCYKHHKATFEVWQHGKPIASRYEGDILIIKYQSGAWFHYKLENGCLIWWKKKGLV' A
#
# COMPACT_ATOMS: atom_id res chain seq x y z
N MET A 1 -3.80 18.30 -4.61
CA MET A 1 -3.95 17.01 -3.88
C MET A 1 -2.55 16.48 -3.61
N LYS A 2 -2.24 16.06 -2.37
CA LYS A 2 -0.97 15.36 -2.11
C LYS A 2 -1.09 13.96 -2.70
N ASN A 3 -0.37 13.69 -3.79
CA ASN A 3 -0.30 12.36 -4.37
C ASN A 3 0.41 11.42 -3.38
N LEU A 4 -0.21 10.29 -3.05
CA LEU A 4 0.38 9.28 -2.18
C LEU A 4 1.67 8.75 -2.79
N THR A 5 2.79 8.78 -2.07
CA THR A 5 4.02 8.16 -2.58
C THR A 5 4.12 6.72 -2.10
N LEU A 6 4.80 5.89 -2.90
CA LEU A 6 5.13 4.51 -2.52
C LEU A 6 5.85 4.47 -1.15
N ASP A 7 6.83 5.36 -0.96
CA ASP A 7 7.62 5.44 0.27
C ASP A 7 6.76 5.82 1.49
N TYR A 8 5.86 6.80 1.34
CA TYR A 8 4.91 7.20 2.39
C TYR A 8 4.01 6.03 2.78
N CYS A 9 3.33 5.41 1.81
CA CYS A 9 2.43 4.29 2.07
C CYS A 9 3.17 3.11 2.70
N TYR A 10 4.35 2.76 2.19
CA TYR A 10 5.16 1.68 2.72
C TYR A 10 5.58 1.93 4.17
N LYS A 11 6.13 3.10 4.48
CA LYS A 11 6.60 3.43 5.84
C LYS A 11 5.47 3.43 6.86
N HIS A 12 4.36 4.10 6.53
CA HIS A 12 3.22 4.20 7.45
C HIS A 12 2.53 2.86 7.68
N HIS A 13 2.29 2.08 6.61
CA HIS A 13 1.68 0.77 6.74
C HIS A 13 2.61 -0.23 7.43
N LYS A 14 3.91 -0.22 7.11
CA LYS A 14 4.90 -1.05 7.80
C LYS A 14 4.91 -0.77 9.32
N ALA A 15 4.81 0.50 9.71
CA ALA A 15 4.84 0.89 11.11
C ALA A 15 3.65 0.38 11.94
N THR A 16 2.56 -0.09 11.31
CA THR A 16 1.41 -0.67 12.04
C THR A 16 1.58 -2.15 12.39
N PHE A 17 2.69 -2.78 11.98
CA PHE A 17 2.99 -4.18 12.27
C PHE A 17 4.28 -4.26 13.06
N GLU A 18 4.27 -5.08 14.12
CA GLU A 18 5.48 -5.38 14.89
C GLU A 18 6.54 -6.07 14.01
N VAL A 19 6.10 -6.99 13.14
CA VAL A 19 6.94 -7.69 12.17
C VAL A 19 6.36 -7.57 10.77
N TRP A 20 7.13 -6.97 9.86
CA TRP A 20 6.72 -6.79 8.48
C TRP A 20 7.11 -7.98 7.60
N GLN A 21 6.12 -8.77 7.17
CA GLN A 21 6.36 -10.01 6.42
C GLN A 21 6.29 -9.87 4.90
N HIS A 22 5.93 -8.68 4.37
CA HIS A 22 5.70 -8.54 2.93
C HIS A 22 6.96 -8.24 2.11
N GLY A 23 8.08 -7.89 2.77
CA GLY A 23 9.31 -7.46 2.11
C GLY A 23 9.23 -6.02 1.55
N LYS A 24 10.14 -5.65 0.65
CA LYS A 24 10.17 -4.30 0.05
C LYS A 24 9.11 -4.16 -1.06
N PRO A 25 8.62 -2.94 -1.33
CA PRO A 25 7.89 -2.64 -2.56
C PRO A 25 8.74 -2.97 -3.80
N ILE A 26 8.13 -3.55 -4.83
CA ILE A 26 8.80 -3.87 -6.11
C ILE A 26 8.13 -3.24 -7.32
N ALA A 27 6.86 -2.82 -7.20
CA ALA A 27 6.15 -2.09 -8.23
C ALA A 27 5.02 -1.28 -7.61
N SER A 28 4.64 -0.18 -8.26
CA SER A 28 3.43 0.56 -7.92
C SER A 28 2.75 1.12 -9.15
N ARG A 29 1.44 1.29 -9.08
CA ARG A 29 0.65 2.01 -10.08
C ARG A 29 -0.53 2.72 -9.44
N TYR A 30 -1.06 3.72 -10.13
CA TYR A 30 -2.29 4.39 -9.74
C TYR A 30 -3.48 3.79 -10.50
N GLU A 31 -4.60 3.64 -9.79
CA GLU A 31 -5.91 3.36 -10.36
C GLU A 31 -6.87 4.41 -9.77
N GLY A 32 -7.07 5.53 -10.48
CA GLY A 32 -7.80 6.69 -9.95
C GLY A 32 -7.04 7.37 -8.81
N ASP A 33 -7.69 7.55 -7.66
CA ASP A 33 -7.13 8.09 -6.42
C ASP A 33 -6.46 7.03 -5.53
N ILE A 34 -6.42 5.78 -5.99
CA ILE A 34 -5.86 4.65 -5.26
C ILE A 34 -4.44 4.37 -5.75
N LEU A 35 -3.48 4.35 -4.82
CA LEU A 35 -2.14 3.84 -5.08
C LEU A 35 -2.11 2.34 -4.79
N ILE A 36 -1.62 1.56 -5.74
CA ILE A 36 -1.49 0.10 -5.63
C ILE A 36 -0.02 -0.25 -5.58
N ILE A 37 0.40 -1.03 -4.57
CA ILE A 37 1.80 -1.45 -4.38
C ILE A 37 1.88 -2.97 -4.35
N LYS A 38 2.77 -3.52 -5.19
CA LYS A 38 3.21 -4.92 -5.16
C LYS A 38 4.45 -5.04 -4.28
N TYR A 39 4.46 -6.04 -3.41
CA TYR A 39 5.58 -6.34 -2.53
C TYR A 39 6.32 -7.61 -2.95
N GLN A 40 7.55 -7.79 -2.46
CA GLN A 40 8.37 -8.99 -2.72
C GLN A 40 7.68 -10.31 -2.36
N SER A 41 6.86 -10.32 -1.31
CA SER A 41 6.03 -11.47 -0.92
C SER A 41 4.96 -11.87 -1.95
N GLY A 42 4.78 -11.10 -3.03
CA GLY A 42 3.68 -11.27 -3.99
C GLY A 42 2.37 -10.61 -3.55
N ALA A 43 2.30 -10.08 -2.32
CA ALA A 43 1.13 -9.36 -1.84
C ALA A 43 0.92 -8.04 -2.60
N TRP A 44 -0.34 -7.73 -2.86
CA TRP A 44 -0.78 -6.46 -3.43
C TRP A 44 -1.64 -5.72 -2.41
N PHE A 45 -1.30 -4.47 -2.14
CA PHE A 45 -2.07 -3.59 -1.28
C PHE A 45 -2.50 -2.34 -2.02
N HIS A 46 -3.71 -1.89 -1.75
CA HIS A 46 -4.25 -0.63 -2.20
C HIS A 46 -4.19 0.37 -1.06
N TYR A 47 -3.95 1.64 -1.39
CA TYR A 47 -3.81 2.74 -0.47
C TYR A 47 -4.63 3.92 -0.96
N LYS A 48 -5.35 4.54 -0.04
CA LYS A 48 -6.13 5.74 -0.29
C LYS A 48 -5.99 6.69 0.90
N LEU A 49 -5.94 7.98 0.61
CA LEU A 49 -5.99 9.01 1.64
C LEU A 49 -7.44 9.50 1.76
N GLU A 50 -8.05 9.32 2.93
CA GLU A 50 -9.43 9.70 3.19
C GLU A 50 -9.47 10.52 4.48
N ASN A 51 -9.95 11.76 4.40
CA ASN A 51 -10.03 12.69 5.55
C ASN A 51 -8.71 12.84 6.34
N GLY A 52 -7.57 12.81 5.63
CA GLY A 52 -6.23 12.88 6.24
C GLY A 52 -5.70 11.55 6.80
N CYS A 53 -6.52 10.51 6.82
CA CYS A 53 -6.14 9.17 7.25
C CYS A 53 -5.67 8.31 6.06
N LEU A 54 -4.59 7.55 6.24
CA LEU A 54 -4.17 6.54 5.28
C LEU A 54 -4.97 5.26 5.51
N ILE A 55 -5.77 4.87 4.54
CA ILE A 55 -6.52 3.60 4.54
C ILE A 55 -5.81 2.63 3.59
N TRP A 56 -5.71 1.36 3.97
CA TRP A 56 -5.15 0.31 3.12
C TRP A 56 -5.95 -0.99 3.19
N TRP A 57 -5.95 -1.74 2.09
CA TRP A 57 -6.53 -3.08 2.04
C TRP A 57 -5.75 -3.98 1.08
N LYS A 58 -5.64 -5.26 1.47
CA LYS A 58 -5.05 -6.28 0.60
C LYS A 58 -6.02 -6.55 -0.55
N LYS A 59 -5.51 -6.63 -1.78
CA LYS A 59 -6.29 -7.19 -2.89
C LYS A 59 -6.60 -8.65 -2.57
N LYS A 60 -7.85 -8.97 -2.26
CA LYS A 60 -8.29 -10.37 -2.26
C LYS A 60 -8.31 -10.81 -3.72
N GLY A 61 -7.41 -11.71 -4.10
CA GLY A 61 -7.57 -12.41 -5.37
C GLY A 61 -8.82 -13.28 -5.28
N LEU A 62 -9.68 -13.20 -6.31
CA LEU A 62 -10.63 -14.28 -6.61
C LEU A 62 -9.82 -15.58 -6.65
N VAL A 63 -10.17 -16.50 -5.74
CA VAL A 63 -9.80 -17.91 -5.86
C VAL A 63 -10.69 -18.53 -6.92
#